data_AF-A0ABD7U601-F1
#
_entry.id   AF-A0ABD7U601-F1
#
_cell.length_a   1.000
_cell.length_b   1.000
_cell.length_c   1.000
_cell.angle_alpha   90.00
_cell.angle_beta   90.00
_cell.angle_gamma   90.00
#
_symmetry.space_group_name_H-M   'P 1'
#
loop_
_entity.id
_entity.type
_entity.pdbx_description
1 polymer ?
#
loop_
_entity_poly.entity_id
_entity_poly.type
_entity_poly.pdbx_seq_one_letter_code
_entity_poly.pdbx_strand_id
1 'polypeptide(L)' 'PEVYNYIGQESALTIEKEIEVEMRAELYEFLLDNKFNKGVMFKKSMALFVEHYEMVELVQEESLIKAFQRWRKLVKEERK' A
#
# COMPACT_ATOMS: atom_id res chain seq x y z
N PRO A 1 -27.25 7.77 -29.38
CA PRO A 1 -26.36 6.70 -28.89
C PRO A 1 -25.60 7.17 -27.63
N GLU A 2 -25.77 6.48 -26.51
CA GLU A 2 -24.88 6.63 -25.35
C GLU A 2 -23.54 5.99 -25.71
N VAL A 3 -22.52 6.81 -25.97
CA VAL A 3 -21.16 6.33 -26.24
C VAL A 3 -20.52 6.05 -24.89
N TYR A 4 -20.33 4.78 -24.54
CA TYR A 4 -19.62 4.39 -23.33
C TYR A 4 -18.11 4.43 -23.60
N ASN A 5 -17.38 5.23 -22.82
CA ASN A 5 -15.92 5.30 -22.86
C ASN A 5 -15.34 4.19 -21.98
N TYR A 6 -15.08 3.03 -22.59
CA TYR A 6 -14.39 1.94 -21.92
C TYR A 6 -12.91 2.26 -21.76
N ILE A 7 -12.37 1.96 -20.58
CA ILE A 7 -10.92 1.98 -20.37
C ILE A 7 -10.34 0.79 -21.13
N GLY A 8 -9.40 1.07 -22.04
CA GLY A 8 -8.67 0.01 -22.75
C GLY A 8 -7.74 -0.75 -21.78
N GLN A 9 -7.43 -2.01 -22.09
CA GLN A 9 -6.62 -2.87 -21.23
C GLN A 9 -5.28 -2.24 -20.81
N GLU A 10 -4.55 -1.63 -21.74
CA GLU A 10 -3.27 -0.95 -21.45
C GLU A 10 -3.45 0.24 -20.49
N SER A 11 -4.52 1.01 -20.66
CA SER A 11 -4.85 2.13 -19.78
C SER A 11 -5.23 1.64 -18.39
N ALA A 12 -5.98 0.53 -18.28
CA ALA A 12 -6.32 -0.09 -17.01
C ALA A 12 -5.05 -0.54 -16.27
N LEU A 13 -4.14 -1.25 -16.94
CA LEU A 13 -2.87 -1.69 -16.36
C LEU A 13 -2.00 -0.52 -15.89
N THR A 14 -2.00 0.59 -16.64
CA THR A 14 -1.28 1.80 -16.26
C THR A 14 -1.87 2.39 -14.98
N ILE A 15 -3.19 2.53 -14.92
CA ILE A 15 -3.89 3.06 -13.74
C ILE A 15 -3.65 2.17 -12.52
N GLU A 16 -3.77 0.84 -12.67
CA GLU A 16 -3.51 -0.13 -11.60
C GLU A 16 -2.10 0.03 -11.03
N LYS A 17 -1.09 0.17 -11.90
CA LYS A 17 0.30 0.33 -11.48
C LYS A 17 0.53 1.64 -10.73
N GLU A 18 -0.05 2.75 -11.20
CA GLU A 18 0.06 4.04 -10.52
C GLU A 18 -0.61 4.00 -9.15
N ILE A 19 -1.82 3.42 -9.06
CA ILE A 19 -2.51 3.21 -7.78
C ILE A 19 -1.66 2.37 -6.83
N GLU A 20 -1.07 1.25 -7.30
CA GLU A 20 -0.23 0.40 -6.47
C GLU A 20 0.99 1.17 -5.90
N VAL A 21 1.64 1.99 -6.73
CA VAL A 21 2.80 2.78 -6.32
C VAL A 21 2.43 3.79 -5.24
N GLU A 22 1.37 4.56 -5.46
CA GLU A 22 0.91 5.58 -4.52
C GLU A 22 0.43 4.96 -3.20
N MET A 23 -0.42 3.93 -3.25
CA MET A 23 -0.91 3.25 -2.05
C MET A 23 0.22 2.65 -1.22
N ARG A 24 1.25 2.10 -1.88
CA ARG A 24 2.40 1.53 -1.17
C ARG A 24 3.24 2.62 -0.50
N ALA A 25 3.46 3.75 -1.17
CA ALA A 25 4.20 4.88 -0.60
C ALA A 25 3.48 5.40 0.65
N GLU A 26 2.18 5.64 0.55
CA GLU A 26 1.33 6.10 1.65
C GLU A 26 1.34 5.11 2.81
N LEU A 27 1.14 3.80 2.54
CA LEU A 27 1.17 2.76 3.57
C LEU A 27 2.49 2.79 4.35
N TYR A 28 3.63 2.86 3.66
CA TYR A 28 4.94 2.80 4.31
C TYR A 28 5.20 4.04 5.17
N GLU A 29 4.83 5.22 4.69
CA GLU A 29 4.91 6.45 5.48
C GLU A 29 4.03 6.37 6.72
N PHE A 30 2.76 5.97 6.55
CA PHE A 30 1.80 5.80 7.64
C PHE A 30 2.27 4.81 8.71
N LEU A 31 2.85 3.68 8.31
CA LEU A 31 3.38 2.67 9.23
C LEU A 31 4.56 3.22 10.04
N LEU A 32 5.49 3.94 9.38
CA LEU A 32 6.67 4.49 10.03
C LEU A 32 6.32 5.63 10.99
N ASP A 33 5.49 6.57 10.56
CA ASP A 33 5.00 7.68 11.39
C ASP A 33 4.29 7.15 12.64
N ASN A 34 3.37 6.19 12.45
CA ASN A 34 2.68 5.57 13.57
C ASN A 34 3.63 4.87 14.54
N LYS A 35 4.65 4.17 14.02
CA LYS A 35 5.59 3.45 14.89
C LYS A 35 6.50 4.37 15.68
N PHE A 36 7.05 5.38 15.03
CA PHE A 36 8.14 6.18 15.60
C PHE A 36 7.66 7.48 16.24
N ASN A 37 6.60 8.09 15.72
CA ASN A 37 6.07 9.36 16.24
C ASN A 37 4.87 9.15 17.17
N LYS A 38 4.02 8.15 16.88
CA LYS A 38 2.77 7.90 17.66
C LYS A 38 2.83 6.69 18.58
N GLY A 39 3.91 5.91 18.55
CA GLY A 39 4.09 4.71 19.39
C GLY A 39 3.16 3.54 19.07
N VAL A 40 2.45 3.57 17.94
CA VAL A 40 1.51 2.52 17.52
C VAL A 40 2.26 1.37 16.85
N MET A 41 1.83 0.14 17.14
CA MET A 41 2.46 -1.06 16.55
C MET A 41 2.07 -1.23 15.08
N PHE A 42 3.02 -1.68 14.25
CA PHE A 42 2.79 -1.90 12.81
C PHE A 42 1.55 -2.77 12.52
N LYS A 43 1.29 -3.81 13.31
CA LYS A 43 0.10 -4.66 13.13
C LYS A 43 -1.20 -3.87 13.28
N LYS A 44 -1.30 -3.02 14.30
CA LYS A 44 -2.49 -2.19 14.51
C LYS A 44 -2.64 -1.15 13.41
N SER A 45 -1.55 -0.52 13.00
CA SER A 45 -1.57 0.42 11.87
C SER A 45 -1.94 -0.28 10.56
N MET A 46 -1.49 -1.50 10.31
CA MET A 46 -1.86 -2.24 9.11
C MET A 46 -3.37 -2.47 9.04
N ALA A 47 -3.97 -2.94 10.14
CA ALA A 47 -5.41 -3.15 10.22
C ALA A 47 -6.19 -1.85 9.98
N LEU A 48 -5.76 -0.73 10.61
CA LEU A 48 -6.39 0.57 10.42
C LEU A 48 -6.30 1.06 8.97
N PHE A 49 -5.18 0.83 8.28
CA PHE A 49 -5.02 1.23 6.88
C PHE A 49 -5.93 0.43 5.96
N VAL A 50 -6.00 -0.89 6.18
CA VAL A 50 -6.87 -1.78 5.41
C VAL A 50 -8.35 -1.46 5.64
N GLU A 51 -8.74 -1.15 6.89
CA GLU A 51 -10.09 -0.70 7.23
C GLU A 51 -10.43 0.66 6.59
N HIS A 52 -9.49 1.62 6.62
CA HIS A 52 -9.70 2.97 6.06
C HIS A 52 -10.01 2.96 4.56
N TYR A 53 -9.38 2.04 3.82
CA TYR A 53 -9.56 1.88 2.38
C TYR A 53 -10.53 0.75 2.01
N GLU A 54 -11.26 0.20 2.99
CA GLU A 54 -12.24 -0.88 2.77
C GLU A 54 -11.66 -2.12 2.07
N MET A 55 -10.38 -2.41 2.29
CA MET A 55 -9.65 -3.52 1.67
C MET A 55 -9.65 -4.81 2.48
N VAL A 56 -10.44 -4.87 3.56
CA VAL A 56 -10.42 -5.98 4.55
C VAL A 56 -10.64 -7.35 3.91
N GLU A 57 -11.49 -7.43 2.89
CA GLU A 57 -11.78 -8.67 2.16
C GLU A 57 -10.92 -8.85 0.89
N LEU A 58 -10.18 -7.82 0.50
CA LEU A 58 -9.40 -7.79 -0.73
C LEU A 58 -7.92 -8.12 -0.49
N VAL A 59 -7.41 -7.78 0.70
CA VAL A 59 -5.98 -7.86 1.01
C VAL A 59 -5.73 -8.54 2.35
N GLN A 60 -4.79 -9.48 2.34
CA GLN A 60 -4.30 -10.11 3.57
C GLN A 60 -3.22 -9.23 4.23
N GLU A 61 -3.43 -8.87 5.50
CA GLU A 61 -2.48 -8.08 6.28
C GLU A 61 -1.08 -8.71 6.31
N GLU A 62 -0.97 -10.04 6.40
CA GLU A 62 0.30 -10.75 6.41
C GLU A 62 1.12 -10.51 5.15
N SER A 63 0.46 -10.37 4.00
CA SER A 63 1.11 -10.10 2.71
C SER A 63 1.71 -8.70 2.69
N LEU A 64 0.99 -7.71 3.22
CA LEU A 64 1.48 -6.34 3.37
C LEU A 64 2.64 -6.26 4.37
N ILE A 65 2.56 -6.98 5.48
CA ILE A 65 3.65 -7.02 6.49
C ILE A 65 4.93 -7.58 5.85
N LYS A 66 4.84 -8.68 5.08
CA LYS A 66 6.00 -9.26 4.39
C LYS A 66 6.57 -8.29 3.35
N ALA A 67 5.73 -7.60 2.58
CA ALA A 67 6.17 -6.61 1.61
C ALA A 67 6.92 -5.45 2.28
N PHE A 68 6.36 -4.91 3.37
CA PHE A 68 6.98 -3.86 4.16
C PHE A 68 8.35 -4.28 4.74
N GLN A 69 8.45 -5.51 5.26
CA GLN A 69 9.72 -6.03 5.77
C GLN A 69 10.80 -6.15 4.68
N ARG A 70 10.43 -6.61 3.48
CA ARG A 70 11.35 -6.65 2.33
C ARG A 70 11.83 -5.25 1.95
N TRP A 71 10.91 -4.30 1.85
CA TRP A 71 11.24 -2.91 1.54
C TRP A 71 12.21 -2.31 2.59
N ARG A 72 11.95 -2.50 3.89
CA ARG A 72 12.86 -2.04 4.96
C ARG A 72 14.27 -2.61 4.84
N LYS A 73 14.39 -3.87 4.41
CA LYS A 73 15.69 -4.51 4.19
C LYS A 73 16.43 -3.84 3.02
N LEU A 74 15.75 -3.62 1.89
CA LEU A 74 16.32 -2.96 0.71
C LEU A 74 16.80 -1.54 1.04
N VAL A 75 15.96 -0.72 1.67
CA VAL A 75 16.32 0.65 2.08
C VAL A 75 17.52 0.67 3.03
N LYS A 76 17.64 -0.35 3.90
CA LYS A 76 18.80 -0.46 4.80
C LYS A 76 20.08 -0.85 4.05
N GLU A 77 19.97 -1.66 3.00
CA GLU A 77 21.09 -2.06 2.14
C GLU A 77 21.55 -0.90 1.26
N GLU A 78 20.64 -0.10 0.71
CA GLU A 78 20.95 1.10 -0.09
C GLU A 78 21.65 2.21 0.72
N ARG A 79 21.43 2.24 2.05
CA ARG A 79 22.04 3.21 2.95
C ARG A 79 23.41 2.78 3.49
N LYS A 80 23.89 1.58 3.16
CA LYS A 80 25.23 1.09 3.53
C LYS A 80 26.23 1.43 2.43
#